data_AF-A0A6A4MEC5-F1
#
_entry.id   AF-A0A6A4MEC5-F1
#
_cell.length_a   1.000
_cell.length_b   1.000
_cell.length_c   1.000
_cell.angle_alpha   90.00
_cell.angle_beta   90.00
_cell.angle_gamma   90.00
#
_symmetry.space_group_name_H-M   'P 1'
#
loop_
_entity.id
_entity.type
_entity.pdbx_description
1 polymer ?
#
loop_
_entity_poly.entity_id
_entity_poly.type
_entity_poly.pdbx_seq_one_letter_code
_entity_poly.pdbx_strand_id
1 'polypeptide(L)'
;IKEMESLEDEVTPSDPSAVAPEDPPLDFSIPNNAPESHQKPKVESVPGLSDLVFEAKSSKDGAWYDVASFLTHRFLHTGELEVRVRFAGFRKEDDEWVNVERGVRERSIPLEPSECDRVNVGDLVLCFRETDEEATYCDAHIMSIQRRLHDIQGCRCIFVVRYDDDEVEENVQLTTLCSRPK
;
A
#
# COMPACT_ATOMS: atom_id res chain seq x y z
N ILE A 1 -42.51 22.94 -48.81
CA ILE A 1 -43.04 21.58 -49.11
C ILE A 1 -43.12 20.88 -47.76
N LYS A 2 -44.27 21.03 -47.07
CA LYS A 2 -45.23 19.96 -46.66
C LYS A 2 -44.57 18.84 -45.84
N GLU A 3 -44.75 18.75 -44.51
CA GLU A 3 -45.90 18.27 -43.70
C GLU A 3 -46.10 16.73 -43.67
N MET A 4 -46.61 16.26 -42.51
CA MET A 4 -47.21 14.95 -42.13
C MET A 4 -46.21 13.88 -41.64
N GLU A 5 -46.22 13.33 -40.41
CA GLU A 5 -47.25 12.99 -39.40
C GLU A 5 -47.94 11.60 -39.60
N SER A 6 -47.62 10.68 -38.68
CA SER A 6 -48.46 9.60 -38.08
C SER A 6 -48.75 8.25 -38.78
N LEU A 7 -49.04 7.28 -37.87
CA LEU A 7 -49.90 6.07 -37.96
C LEU A 7 -49.25 4.69 -38.17
N GLU A 8 -48.98 4.02 -37.04
CA GLU A 8 -49.67 2.85 -36.44
C GLU A 8 -50.39 1.78 -37.31
N ASP A 9 -50.43 0.56 -36.73
CA ASP A 9 -51.36 -0.57 -36.91
C ASP A 9 -51.16 -1.51 -38.13
N GLU A 10 -51.38 -2.84 -38.08
CA GLU A 10 -51.52 -3.94 -37.11
C GLU A 10 -51.86 -5.19 -37.99
N VAL A 11 -52.01 -6.38 -37.40
CA VAL A 11 -52.69 -7.58 -37.96
C VAL A 11 -51.90 -8.59 -38.85
N THR A 12 -51.57 -9.71 -38.19
CA THR A 12 -51.34 -11.12 -38.62
C THR A 12 -52.54 -11.74 -39.39
N PRO A 13 -52.80 -13.06 -39.63
CA PRO A 13 -52.09 -14.32 -39.31
C PRO A 13 -52.14 -15.42 -40.43
N SER A 14 -51.53 -16.60 -40.20
CA SER A 14 -52.15 -17.96 -40.35
C SER A 14 -51.13 -19.12 -40.49
N ASP A 15 -50.80 -19.76 -39.35
CA ASP A 15 -50.83 -21.21 -38.96
C ASP A 15 -51.03 -22.36 -39.99
N PRO A 16 -50.85 -23.69 -39.66
CA PRO A 16 -50.27 -24.35 -38.45
C PRO A 16 -49.49 -25.69 -38.66
N SER A 17 -48.93 -26.20 -37.54
CA SER A 17 -48.94 -27.62 -37.07
C SER A 17 -47.75 -28.57 -37.32
N ALA A 18 -47.04 -28.95 -36.24
CA ALA A 18 -46.96 -30.35 -35.78
C ALA A 18 -46.30 -30.50 -34.37
N VAL A 19 -47.17 -30.69 -33.36
CA VAL A 19 -47.18 -31.62 -32.19
C VAL A 19 -45.93 -31.85 -31.28
N ALA A 20 -46.19 -31.72 -29.97
CA ALA A 20 -45.33 -31.92 -28.78
C ALA A 20 -45.09 -33.41 -28.37
N PRO A 21 -44.40 -33.68 -27.23
CA PRO A 21 -45.14 -33.85 -25.98
C PRO A 21 -44.50 -33.20 -24.73
N GLU A 22 -45.30 -33.18 -23.68
CA GLU A 22 -45.26 -32.37 -22.45
C GLU A 22 -44.47 -33.00 -21.29
N ASP A 23 -44.02 -32.15 -20.35
CA ASP A 23 -43.81 -32.49 -18.94
C ASP A 23 -44.40 -31.35 -18.05
N PRO A 24 -45.00 -31.67 -16.88
CA PRO A 24 -45.90 -30.77 -16.15
C PRO A 24 -45.19 -29.85 -15.11
N PRO A 25 -45.82 -28.73 -14.68
CA PRO A 25 -45.25 -27.82 -13.69
C PRO A 25 -45.70 -28.18 -12.27
N LEU A 26 -44.80 -28.04 -11.29
CA LEU A 26 -45.16 -28.02 -9.87
C LEU A 26 -44.80 -26.66 -9.25
N ASP A 27 -45.85 -25.96 -8.84
CA ASP A 27 -45.86 -24.75 -8.04
C ASP A 27 -45.64 -25.10 -6.56
N PHE A 28 -44.85 -24.29 -5.84
CA PHE A 28 -44.89 -24.22 -4.39
C PHE A 28 -44.58 -22.80 -3.91
N SER A 29 -45.54 -22.23 -3.18
CA SER A 29 -45.52 -20.89 -2.63
C SER A 29 -44.87 -20.82 -1.22
N ILE A 30 -43.98 -19.82 -1.00
CA ILE A 30 -43.81 -18.91 0.17
C ILE A 30 -43.39 -19.54 1.55
N PRO A 31 -42.32 -19.07 2.26
CA PRO A 31 -42.42 -17.82 3.07
C PRO A 31 -41.18 -16.91 3.23
N ASN A 32 -41.46 -15.61 3.31
CA ASN A 32 -40.60 -14.60 3.91
C ASN A 32 -40.40 -14.90 5.42
N ASN A 33 -39.15 -15.07 5.85
CA ASN A 33 -38.71 -14.83 7.23
C ASN A 33 -37.18 -14.60 7.26
N ALA A 34 -36.75 -13.44 7.76
CA ALA A 34 -35.35 -13.07 8.02
C ALA A 34 -34.80 -13.84 9.25
N PRO A 35 -33.46 -13.97 9.44
CA PRO A 35 -32.70 -12.90 10.10
C PRO A 35 -31.22 -12.73 9.66
N GLU A 36 -30.76 -11.49 9.82
CA GLU A 36 -29.45 -11.05 10.32
C GLU A 36 -28.11 -11.66 9.86
N SER A 37 -27.20 -10.72 9.63
CA SER A 37 -25.76 -10.77 9.92
C SER A 37 -24.85 -10.97 8.71
N HIS A 38 -24.53 -9.85 8.07
CA HIS A 38 -23.23 -9.68 7.44
C HIS A 38 -22.17 -9.78 8.54
N GLN A 39 -21.79 -11.01 8.89
CA GLN A 39 -20.60 -11.23 9.69
C GLN A 39 -19.42 -10.73 8.86
N LYS A 40 -18.87 -9.57 9.23
CA LYS A 40 -17.50 -9.21 8.86
C LYS A 40 -16.64 -10.42 9.23
N PRO A 41 -15.77 -10.92 8.34
CA PRO A 41 -14.84 -11.97 8.71
C PRO A 41 -14.08 -11.47 9.94
N LYS A 42 -14.22 -12.21 11.04
CA LYS A 42 -13.48 -11.96 12.26
C LYS A 42 -12.03 -12.27 11.91
N VAL A 43 -11.26 -11.22 11.63
CA VAL A 43 -9.82 -11.32 11.48
C VAL A 43 -9.31 -11.81 12.84
N GLU A 44 -9.00 -13.09 12.92
CA GLU A 44 -8.29 -13.64 14.07
C GLU A 44 -6.92 -12.98 14.11
N SER A 45 -6.65 -12.22 15.17
CA SER A 45 -5.34 -11.62 15.36
C SER A 45 -4.34 -12.74 15.60
N VAL A 46 -3.40 -12.93 14.69
CA VAL A 46 -2.28 -13.83 14.90
C VAL A 46 -1.45 -13.25 16.06
N PRO A 47 -1.24 -13.98 17.17
CA PRO A 47 -0.44 -13.49 18.29
C PRO A 47 0.97 -13.13 17.82
N GLY A 48 1.42 -11.91 18.12
CA GLY A 48 2.74 -11.38 17.72
C GLY A 48 2.72 -10.34 16.60
N LEU A 49 1.59 -10.15 15.90
CA LEU A 49 1.48 -9.11 14.86
C LEU A 49 1.18 -7.70 15.41
N SER A 50 0.73 -7.59 16.67
CA SER A 50 0.40 -6.29 17.29
C SER A 50 1.60 -5.39 17.52
N ASP A 51 2.79 -5.97 17.55
CA ASP A 51 4.03 -5.27 17.91
C ASP A 51 4.78 -4.77 16.66
N LEU A 52 4.38 -5.26 15.47
CA LEU A 52 4.99 -4.84 14.22
C LEU A 52 4.45 -3.47 13.80
N VAL A 53 5.38 -2.54 13.63
CA VAL A 53 5.14 -1.23 13.04
C VAL A 53 5.63 -1.21 11.60
N PHE A 54 4.89 -0.55 10.73
CA PHE A 54 5.17 -0.52 9.30
C PHE A 54 5.44 0.90 8.81
N GLU A 55 6.17 0.99 7.72
CA GLU A 55 6.32 2.17 6.88
C GLU A 55 5.94 1.82 5.43
N ALA A 56 5.53 2.82 4.67
CA ALA A 56 5.16 2.64 3.27
C ALA A 56 5.72 3.75 2.37
N LYS A 57 6.10 3.39 1.14
CA LYS A 57 6.65 4.31 0.14
C LYS A 57 5.51 5.05 -0.56
N SER A 58 5.51 6.36 -0.43
CA SER A 58 4.56 7.27 -1.09
C SER A 58 4.83 7.33 -2.59
N SER A 59 3.76 7.35 -3.38
CA SER A 59 3.84 7.48 -4.84
C SER A 59 4.01 8.94 -5.30
N LYS A 60 3.80 9.90 -4.40
CA LYS A 60 3.84 11.34 -4.72
C LYS A 60 5.27 11.87 -4.80
N ASP A 61 6.11 11.43 -3.87
CA ASP A 61 7.46 11.96 -3.63
C ASP A 61 8.52 10.86 -3.50
N GLY A 62 8.12 9.57 -3.48
CA GLY A 62 9.05 8.46 -3.31
C GLY A 62 9.58 8.29 -1.88
N ALA A 63 9.09 9.06 -0.90
CA ALA A 63 9.57 8.97 0.47
C ALA A 63 8.85 7.87 1.27
N TRP A 64 9.50 7.37 2.32
CA TRP A 64 8.91 6.41 3.25
C TRP A 64 8.28 7.13 4.45
N TYR A 65 7.06 6.72 4.77
CA TYR A 65 6.29 7.28 5.89
C TYR A 65 5.73 6.18 6.79
N ASP A 66 5.67 6.46 8.08
CA ASP A 66 5.03 5.60 9.06
C ASP A 66 3.58 5.32 8.71
N VAL A 67 3.19 4.05 8.72
CA VAL A 67 1.80 3.63 8.55
C VAL A 67 1.08 3.70 9.89
N ALA A 68 -0.01 4.48 9.95
CA ALA A 68 -0.91 4.50 11.10
C ALA A 68 -1.92 3.35 11.05
N SER A 69 -2.44 3.02 9.87
CA SER A 69 -3.35 1.88 9.69
C SER A 69 -3.47 1.45 8.23
N PHE A 70 -3.74 0.16 8.03
CA PHE A 70 -4.20 -0.40 6.76
C PHE A 70 -5.73 -0.37 6.72
N LEU A 71 -6.31 0.27 5.70
CA LEU A 71 -7.76 0.52 5.63
C LEU A 71 -8.50 -0.58 4.87
N THR A 72 -7.94 -1.04 3.76
CA THR A 72 -8.49 -2.10 2.90
C THR A 72 -7.42 -2.61 1.93
N HIS A 73 -7.73 -3.60 1.10
CA HIS A 73 -6.83 -4.16 0.09
C HIS A 73 -7.55 -4.37 -1.25
N ARG A 74 -6.78 -4.54 -2.33
CA ARG A 74 -7.27 -4.96 -3.65
C ARG A 74 -6.23 -5.81 -4.37
N PHE A 75 -6.70 -6.70 -5.24
CA PHE A 75 -5.86 -7.36 -6.23
C PHE A 75 -6.05 -6.66 -7.57
N LEU A 76 -4.95 -6.36 -8.24
CA LEU A 76 -4.96 -5.90 -9.62
C LEU A 76 -5.16 -7.09 -10.57
N HIS A 77 -5.59 -6.81 -11.80
CA HIS A 77 -5.71 -7.84 -12.85
C HIS A 77 -4.36 -8.50 -13.18
N THR A 78 -3.24 -7.84 -12.85
CA THR A 78 -1.87 -8.37 -12.95
C THR A 78 -1.54 -9.42 -11.88
N GLY A 79 -2.38 -9.57 -10.85
CA GLY A 79 -2.14 -10.43 -9.69
C GLY A 79 -1.46 -9.72 -8.51
N GLU A 80 -1.04 -8.47 -8.69
CA GLU A 80 -0.39 -7.68 -7.63
C GLU A 80 -1.38 -7.32 -6.52
N LEU A 81 -0.91 -7.40 -5.26
CA LEU A 81 -1.65 -6.99 -4.08
C LEU A 81 -1.29 -5.55 -3.71
N GLU A 82 -2.32 -4.71 -3.59
CA GLU A 82 -2.20 -3.36 -3.04
C GLU A 82 -3.03 -3.19 -1.77
N VAL A 83 -2.52 -2.39 -0.85
CA VAL A 83 -3.20 -1.99 0.37
C VAL A 83 -3.45 -0.49 0.36
N ARG A 84 -4.58 -0.07 0.92
CA ARG A 84 -4.88 1.34 1.15
C ARG A 84 -4.32 1.74 2.51
N VAL A 85 -3.29 2.58 2.53
CA VAL A 85 -2.60 2.99 3.76
C VAL A 85 -3.07 4.36 4.22
N ARG A 86 -3.16 4.55 5.54
CA ARG A 86 -3.18 5.87 6.18
C ARG A 86 -1.83 6.11 6.84
N PHE A 87 -1.17 7.19 6.45
CA PHE A 87 0.11 7.59 7.05
C PHE A 87 -0.08 8.28 8.40
N ALA A 88 0.88 8.11 9.30
CA ALA A 88 0.90 8.77 10.60
C ALA A 88 1.14 10.27 10.44
N GLY A 89 0.31 11.10 11.08
CA GLY A 89 0.40 12.57 10.99
C GLY A 89 -0.28 13.18 9.76
N PHE A 90 -0.74 12.38 8.80
CA PHE A 90 -1.42 12.84 7.59
C PHE A 90 -2.94 12.71 7.68
N ARG A 91 -3.65 13.35 6.74
CA ARG A 91 -5.12 13.33 6.69
C ARG A 91 -5.62 12.23 5.75
N LYS A 92 -6.92 11.97 5.76
CA LYS A 92 -7.57 10.95 4.91
C LYS A 92 -7.42 11.25 3.41
N GLU A 93 -7.26 12.52 3.05
CA GLU A 93 -7.03 12.95 1.67
C GLU A 93 -5.67 12.46 1.15
N ASP A 94 -4.74 12.18 2.05
CA ASP A 94 -3.40 11.69 1.75
C ASP A 94 -3.30 10.16 1.73
N ASP A 95 -4.41 9.44 1.97
CA ASP A 95 -4.40 7.98 1.91
C ASP A 95 -3.97 7.52 0.50
N GLU A 96 -3.15 6.46 0.43
CA GLU A 96 -2.59 5.97 -0.84
C GLU A 96 -2.80 4.47 -1.03
N TRP A 97 -2.95 4.05 -2.29
CA TRP A 97 -2.86 2.64 -2.65
C TRP A 97 -1.39 2.32 -2.88
N VAL A 98 -0.87 1.36 -2.13
CA VAL A 98 0.56 1.00 -2.15
C VAL A 98 0.69 -0.49 -2.41
N ASN A 99 1.55 -0.86 -3.35
CA ASN A 99 1.88 -2.25 -3.64
C ASN A 99 2.63 -2.87 -2.46
N VAL A 100 2.15 -4.03 -1.97
CA VAL A 100 2.65 -4.66 -0.75
C VAL A 100 4.09 -5.13 -0.90
N GLU A 101 4.47 -5.67 -2.06
CA GLU A 101 5.80 -6.27 -2.27
C GLU A 101 6.91 -5.21 -2.32
N ARG A 102 6.63 -4.08 -2.98
CA ARG A 102 7.65 -3.04 -3.23
C ARG A 102 7.53 -1.81 -2.32
N GLY A 103 6.39 -1.62 -1.67
CA GLY A 103 6.03 -0.34 -1.05
C GLY A 103 5.60 -0.43 0.40
N VAL A 104 5.58 -1.60 1.03
CA VAL A 104 5.26 -1.76 2.45
C VAL A 104 6.34 -2.62 3.10
N ARG A 105 6.88 -2.16 4.23
CA ARG A 105 7.87 -2.91 4.99
C ARG A 105 7.79 -2.61 6.48
N GLU A 106 8.41 -3.45 7.31
CA GLU A 106 8.59 -3.16 8.73
C GLU A 106 9.37 -1.85 8.89
N ARG A 107 9.02 -1.03 9.88
CA ARG A 107 9.61 0.29 10.11
C ARG A 107 11.11 0.20 10.32
N SER A 108 11.84 1.15 9.75
CA SER A 108 13.27 1.32 9.97
C SER A 108 13.56 1.73 11.41
N ILE A 109 14.70 1.31 11.96
CA ILE A 109 15.05 1.47 13.37
C ILE A 109 16.12 2.56 13.51
N PRO A 110 15.85 3.67 14.22
CA PRO A 110 16.85 4.70 14.51
C PRO A 110 18.07 4.11 15.20
N LEU A 111 19.26 4.62 14.87
CA LEU A 111 20.53 4.13 15.40
C LEU A 111 21.02 4.99 16.55
N GLU A 112 21.30 4.37 17.70
CA GLU A 112 21.94 5.07 18.82
C GLU A 112 23.43 5.31 18.55
N PRO A 113 24.07 6.35 19.14
CA PRO A 113 25.49 6.61 18.96
C PRO A 113 26.41 5.40 19.20
N SER A 114 26.06 4.54 20.15
CA SER A 114 26.80 3.30 20.46
C SER A 114 26.63 2.18 19.43
N GLU A 115 25.72 2.34 18.47
CA GLU A 115 25.35 1.32 17.48
C GLU A 115 25.93 1.62 16.09
N CYS A 116 26.75 2.67 15.95
CA CYS A 116 27.37 3.03 14.67
C CYS A 116 28.15 1.87 14.03
N ASP A 117 28.75 1.00 14.84
CA ASP A 117 29.55 -0.13 14.39
C ASP A 117 28.72 -1.25 13.75
N ARG A 118 27.39 -1.21 13.90
CA ARG A 118 26.47 -2.15 13.24
C ARG A 118 26.23 -1.82 11.77
N VAL A 119 26.49 -0.58 11.36
CA VAL A 119 26.34 -0.12 9.98
C VAL A 119 27.59 -0.50 9.18
N ASN A 120 27.42 -1.15 8.04
CA ASN A 120 28.47 -1.61 7.16
C ASN A 120 28.31 -1.05 5.74
N VAL A 121 29.40 -1.07 4.98
CA VAL A 121 29.36 -0.74 3.55
C VAL A 121 28.48 -1.77 2.83
N GLY A 122 27.58 -1.27 1.99
CA GLY A 122 26.57 -2.04 1.27
C GLY A 122 25.23 -2.18 2.00
N ASP A 123 25.12 -1.75 3.27
CA ASP A 123 23.85 -1.80 3.99
C ASP A 123 22.82 -0.86 3.33
N LEU A 124 21.59 -1.36 3.17
CA LEU A 124 20.42 -0.54 2.90
C LEU A 124 20.01 0.18 4.19
N VAL A 125 19.86 1.50 4.11
CA VAL A 125 19.46 2.36 5.22
C VAL A 125 18.34 3.29 4.77
N LEU A 126 17.48 3.69 5.71
CA LEU A 126 16.57 4.80 5.52
C LEU A 126 17.28 6.08 5.98
N CYS A 127 17.48 7.03 5.07
CA CYS A 127 18.22 8.26 5.32
C CYS A 127 17.28 9.46 5.28
N PHE A 128 17.33 10.27 6.33
CA PHE A 128 16.70 11.59 6.35
C PHE A 128 17.51 12.55 5.47
N ARG A 129 16.84 13.13 4.49
CA ARG A 129 17.40 14.11 3.55
C ARG A 129 16.60 15.41 3.65
N GLU A 130 17.29 16.50 3.94
CA GLU A 130 16.71 17.84 4.01
C GLU A 130 17.29 18.70 2.89
N THR A 131 16.41 19.27 2.08
CA THR A 131 16.71 20.25 1.03
C THR A 131 16.02 21.57 1.38
N ASP A 132 16.26 22.62 0.58
CA ASP A 132 15.57 23.90 0.76
C ASP A 132 14.04 23.81 0.55
N GLU A 133 13.58 22.76 -0.12
CA GLU A 133 12.19 22.57 -0.53
C GLU A 133 11.47 21.52 0.32
N GLU A 134 12.18 20.45 0.71
CA GLU A 134 11.57 19.25 1.28
C GLU A 134 12.46 18.59 2.36
N ALA A 135 11.82 17.86 3.27
CA ALA A 135 12.48 17.05 4.29
C ALA A 135 11.85 15.66 4.30
N THR A 136 12.55 14.67 3.74
CA THR A 136 12.00 13.35 3.44
C THR A 136 12.93 12.22 3.90
N TYR A 137 12.37 11.02 4.05
CA TYR A 137 13.11 9.81 4.34
C TYR A 137 13.18 8.95 3.08
N CYS A 138 14.39 8.73 2.57
CA CYS A 138 14.64 8.01 1.33
C CYS A 138 15.52 6.78 1.57
N ASP A 139 15.39 5.78 0.71
CA ASP A 139 16.32 4.65 0.71
C ASP A 139 17.68 5.06 0.16
N ALA A 140 18.72 4.57 0.81
CA ALA A 140 20.09 4.77 0.38
C ALA A 140 20.97 3.58 0.77
N HIS A 141 22.10 3.44 0.06
CA HIS A 141 23.11 2.43 0.36
C HIS A 141 24.38 3.08 0.92
N ILE A 142 24.99 2.43 1.92
CA ILE A 142 26.26 2.89 2.49
C ILE A 142 27.39 2.58 1.51
N MET A 143 28.02 3.62 0.96
CA MET A 143 29.12 3.51 0.00
C MET A 143 30.48 3.44 0.68
N SER A 144 30.68 4.22 1.75
CA SER A 144 31.89 4.17 2.56
C SER A 144 31.65 4.74 3.97
N ILE A 145 32.56 4.43 4.89
CA ILE A 145 32.45 4.90 6.28
C ILE A 145 33.81 5.41 6.76
N GLN A 146 33.85 6.67 7.20
CA GLN A 146 34.99 7.23 7.90
C GLN A 146 34.76 7.16 9.41
N ARG A 147 35.33 6.13 10.04
CA ARG A 147 35.26 5.95 11.50
C ARG A 147 36.10 7.01 12.21
N ARG A 148 35.53 7.62 13.27
CA ARG A 148 36.18 8.66 14.09
C ARG A 148 36.13 8.25 15.55
N LEU A 149 37.04 8.78 16.37
CA LEU A 149 36.98 8.61 17.82
C LEU A 149 35.81 9.42 18.39
N HIS A 150 34.95 8.75 19.14
CA HIS A 150 33.84 9.35 19.87
C HIS A 150 33.46 8.46 21.06
N ASP A 151 32.56 8.96 21.91
CA ASP A 151 31.98 8.21 23.02
C ASP A 151 30.50 7.92 22.75
N ILE A 152 29.81 7.40 23.77
CA ILE A 152 28.38 7.06 23.71
C ILE A 152 27.46 8.29 23.64
N GLN A 153 27.96 9.51 23.88
CA GLN A 153 27.13 10.70 23.87
C GLN A 153 26.83 11.20 22.45
N GLY A 154 27.66 10.82 21.47
CA GLY A 154 27.43 11.22 20.09
C GLY A 154 28.40 10.57 19.12
N CYS A 155 27.87 9.98 18.05
CA CYS A 155 28.67 9.46 16.96
C CYS A 155 29.26 10.60 16.14
N ARG A 156 30.53 10.48 15.77
CA ARG A 156 31.25 11.43 14.90
C ARG A 156 31.71 10.80 13.59
N CYS A 157 31.32 9.55 13.34
CA CYS A 157 31.61 8.87 12.09
C CYS A 157 30.91 9.57 10.93
N ILE A 158 31.56 9.61 9.77
CA ILE A 158 30.97 10.14 8.54
C ILE A 158 30.59 8.94 7.67
N PHE A 159 29.34 8.88 7.24
CA PHE A 159 28.81 7.85 6.37
C PHE A 159 28.61 8.47 4.98
N VAL A 160 29.14 7.84 3.95
CA VAL A 160 28.83 8.23 2.57
C VAL A 160 27.69 7.35 2.12
N VAL A 161 26.54 7.94 1.84
CA VAL A 161 25.36 7.24 1.31
C VAL A 161 25.22 7.53 -0.18
N ARG A 162 24.59 6.62 -0.92
CA ARG A 162 24.06 6.87 -2.27
C ARG A 162 22.56 6.61 -2.27
N TYR A 163 21.77 7.60 -2.67
CA TYR A 163 20.31 7.46 -2.71
C TYR A 163 19.87 6.64 -3.92
N ASP A 164 18.86 5.78 -3.71
CA ASP A 164 18.37 4.86 -4.75
C ASP A 164 17.59 5.58 -5.87
N ASP A 165 16.99 6.73 -5.57
CA ASP A 165 16.09 7.42 -6.51
C ASP A 165 16.85 8.30 -7.53
N ASP A 166 17.99 8.88 -7.17
CA ASP A 166 18.76 9.82 -8.02
C ASP A 166 20.26 9.53 -8.12
N GLU A 167 20.74 8.47 -7.47
CA GLU A 167 22.15 8.04 -7.42
C GLU A 167 23.11 9.11 -6.85
N VAL A 168 22.60 10.15 -6.17
CA VAL A 168 23.41 11.19 -5.55
C VAL A 168 24.12 10.62 -4.33
N GLU A 169 25.41 10.93 -4.21
CA GLU A 169 26.20 10.60 -3.02
C GLU A 169 26.30 11.78 -2.05
N GLU A 170 26.14 11.50 -0.76
CA GLU A 170 26.16 12.51 0.29
C GLU A 170 26.89 12.03 1.55
N ASN A 171 27.58 12.96 2.23
CA ASN A 171 28.16 12.71 3.54
C ASN A 171 27.13 13.00 4.63
N VAL A 172 26.71 11.97 5.36
CA VAL A 172 25.69 12.07 6.40
C VAL A 172 26.21 11.62 7.77
N GLN A 173 25.48 11.99 8.81
CA GLN A 173 25.76 11.62 10.20
C GLN A 173 24.89 10.43 10.62
N LEU A 174 25.28 9.72 11.69
CA LEU A 174 24.48 8.59 12.18
C LEU A 174 23.03 8.98 12.52
N THR A 175 22.81 10.20 13.02
CA THR A 175 21.50 10.68 13.46
C THR A 175 20.47 10.82 12.34
N THR A 176 20.91 10.83 11.08
CA THR A 176 20.01 10.87 9.92
C THR A 176 19.74 9.47 9.37
N LEU A 177 20.34 8.42 9.94
CA LEU A 177 20.24 7.05 9.45
C LEU A 177 19.34 6.20 10.35
N CYS A 178 18.47 5.41 9.72
CA CYS A 178 17.78 4.31 10.34
C CYS A 178 18.20 3.00 9.66
N SER A 179 18.45 1.97 10.46
CA SER A 179 18.78 0.64 9.97
C SER A 179 17.54 -0.16 9.60
N ARG A 180 17.67 -1.09 8.66
CA ARG A 180 16.60 -2.04 8.36
C ARG A 180 16.57 -3.15 9.44
N PRO A 181 15.38 -3.59 9.87
CA PRO A 181 15.23 -4.81 10.69
C PRO A 181 15.90 -6.01 10.00
N LYS A 182 16.39 -6.97 10.81
CA LYS A 182 17.09 -8.18 10.34
C LYS A 182 16.16 -9.36 10.14
#